data_AF-A0A9X3YC72-F1
#
_entry.id   AF-A0A9X3YC72-F1
#
_cell.length_a   1.000
_cell.length_b   1.000
_cell.length_c   1.000
_cell.angle_alpha   90.00
_cell.angle_beta   90.00
_cell.angle_gamma   90.00
#
_symmetry.space_group_name_H-M   'P 1'
#
loop_
_entity.id
_entity.type
_entity.pdbx_description
1 polymer ?
#
loop_
_entity_poly.entity_id
_entity_poly.type
_entity_poly.pdbx_seq_one_letter_code
_entity_poly.pdbx_strand_id
1 'polypeptide(L)'
;MQQHFSEDVTENITLDGHEVLMCNIPFSQAFIDSKYFNGYGVDVMGHNFMNIAFMDVKMPVLNRGDIVNWQYYDDVYEVQVIDVYKLFVKGLNIQYYLVQLKQAFLE
;
A
#
# COMPACT_ATOMS: atom_id res chain seq x y z
N MET A 1 -12.38 -13.40 -10.41
CA MET A 1 -11.44 -12.70 -11.31
C MET A 1 -10.60 -11.79 -10.43
N GLN A 2 -9.28 -11.98 -10.35
CA GLN A 2 -8.39 -10.98 -9.75
C GLN A 2 -8.29 -9.83 -10.75
N GLN A 3 -8.92 -8.70 -10.43
CA GLN A 3 -8.75 -7.46 -11.19
C GLN A 3 -7.47 -6.80 -10.69
N HIS A 4 -6.37 -6.99 -11.41
CA HIS A 4 -5.21 -6.13 -11.27
C HIS A 4 -5.46 -4.89 -12.13
N PHE A 5 -5.08 -3.70 -11.66
CA PHE A 5 -5.08 -2.51 -12.51
C PHE A 5 -4.15 -2.75 -13.71
N SER A 6 -4.56 -2.33 -14.91
CA SER A 6 -3.67 -2.29 -16.07
C SER A 6 -2.56 -1.27 -15.82
N GLU A 7 -1.41 -1.43 -16.49
CA GLU A 7 -0.26 -0.51 -16.35
C GLU A 7 -0.69 0.96 -16.51
N ASP A 8 -1.55 1.25 -17.50
CA ASP A 8 -2.14 2.58 -17.77
C ASP A 8 -2.88 3.22 -16.58
N VAL A 9 -3.43 2.42 -15.66
CA VAL A 9 -4.15 2.91 -14.48
C VAL A 9 -3.21 3.14 -13.29
N THR A 10 -2.07 2.45 -13.26
CA THR A 10 -1.07 2.59 -12.19
C THR A 10 -0.05 3.70 -12.41
N GLU A 11 0.09 4.23 -13.64
CA GLU A 11 1.08 5.29 -13.97
C GLU A 11 0.91 6.57 -13.13
N ASN A 12 -0.31 6.88 -12.69
CA ASN A 12 -0.62 8.09 -11.92
C ASN A 12 -0.64 7.87 -10.40
N ILE A 13 -0.18 6.70 -9.94
CA ILE A 13 -0.16 6.34 -8.52
C ILE A 13 1.25 6.52 -7.97
N THR A 14 1.37 7.33 -6.92
CA THR A 14 2.64 7.47 -6.19
C THR A 14 2.46 7.31 -4.69
N LEU A 15 3.50 6.82 -4.00
CA LEU A 15 3.60 6.85 -2.54
C LEU A 15 4.86 7.64 -2.19
N ASP A 16 4.71 8.69 -1.38
CA ASP A 16 5.82 9.60 -1.03
C ASP A 16 6.57 10.14 -2.27
N GLY A 17 5.84 10.40 -3.36
CA GLY A 17 6.41 10.89 -4.62
C GLY A 17 7.09 9.84 -5.52
N HIS A 18 7.04 8.56 -5.16
CA HIS A 18 7.60 7.46 -5.95
C HIS A 18 6.52 6.69 -6.72
N GLU A 19 6.79 6.38 -8.00
CA GLU A 19 5.93 5.55 -8.86
C GLU A 19 5.83 4.11 -8.35
N VAL A 20 4.60 3.62 -8.18
CA VAL A 20 4.33 2.25 -7.72
C VAL A 20 4.38 1.26 -8.88
N LEU A 21 4.88 0.05 -8.63
CA LEU A 21 4.90 -1.06 -9.58
C LEU A 21 3.51 -1.72 -9.73
N MET A 22 2.78 -1.87 -8.63
CA MET A 22 1.42 -2.40 -8.62
C MET A 22 0.67 -1.93 -7.37
N CYS A 23 -0.62 -1.67 -7.54
CA CYS A 23 -1.60 -1.50 -6.48
C CYS A 23 -2.69 -2.53 -6.71
N ASN A 24 -3.04 -3.34 -5.70
CA ASN A 24 -4.12 -4.32 -5.81
C ASN A 24 -5.26 -3.85 -4.91
N ILE A 25 -6.31 -3.27 -5.51
CA ILE A 25 -7.66 -2.93 -5.01
C ILE A 25 -7.78 -2.62 -3.49
N PRO A 26 -8.38 -1.50 -3.07
CA PRO A 26 -8.80 -1.32 -1.69
C PRO A 26 -9.79 -2.41 -1.27
N PHE A 27 -9.39 -3.30 -0.36
CA PHE A 27 -10.28 -4.31 0.21
C PHE A 27 -10.85 -3.77 1.53
N SER A 28 -12.18 -3.80 1.64
CA SER A 28 -12.91 -3.55 2.89
C SER A 28 -12.71 -4.64 3.94
N GLN A 29 -12.21 -5.81 3.52
CA GLN A 29 -11.73 -6.89 4.38
C GLN A 29 -10.36 -7.35 3.87
N ALA A 30 -9.29 -6.83 4.46
CA ALA A 30 -8.03 -7.54 4.39
C ALA A 30 -8.05 -8.65 5.45
N PHE A 31 -7.85 -9.90 5.02
CA PHE A 31 -7.57 -11.01 5.92
C PHE A 31 -6.15 -10.82 6.49
N ILE A 32 -6.04 -9.86 7.38
CA ILE A 32 -4.80 -9.53 8.07
C ILE A 32 -4.57 -10.59 9.14
N ASP A 33 -3.34 -11.08 9.22
CA ASP A 33 -2.95 -12.04 10.25
C ASP A 33 -3.17 -11.43 11.65
N SER A 34 -3.70 -12.24 12.55
CA SER A 34 -3.89 -11.93 13.99
C SER A 34 -2.72 -11.20 14.63
N LYS A 35 -1.48 -11.45 14.17
CA LYS A 35 -0.28 -10.79 14.67
C LYS A 35 -0.33 -9.26 14.57
N TYR A 36 -1.05 -8.68 13.62
CA TYR A 36 -1.15 -7.23 13.45
C TYR A 36 -2.17 -6.55 14.37
N PHE A 37 -3.04 -7.31 15.04
CA PHE A 37 -4.05 -6.76 15.96
C PHE A 37 -3.49 -6.56 17.38
N ASN A 38 -2.43 -7.29 17.74
CA ASN A 38 -1.78 -7.18 19.04
C ASN A 38 -0.44 -6.46 18.94
N GLY A 39 -0.42 -5.17 19.28
CA GLY A 39 0.81 -4.40 19.50
C GLY A 39 1.31 -3.54 18.34
N TYR A 40 0.60 -3.51 17.21
CA TYR A 40 1.06 -2.83 15.99
C TYR A 40 0.29 -1.55 15.63
N GLY A 41 -0.60 -1.07 16.51
CA GLY A 41 -1.32 0.20 16.29
C GLY A 41 -2.26 0.20 15.08
N VAL A 42 -2.56 -0.98 14.52
CA VAL A 42 -3.56 -1.13 13.47
C VAL A 42 -4.91 -0.71 14.02
N ASP A 43 -5.54 0.24 13.36
CA ASP A 43 -6.89 0.63 13.71
C ASP A 43 -7.85 -0.44 13.19
N VAL A 44 -8.35 -1.28 14.10
CA VAL A 44 -9.31 -2.35 13.80
C VAL A 44 -10.62 -1.79 13.25
N MET A 45 -10.90 -0.51 13.51
CA MET A 45 -12.04 0.25 12.99
C MET A 45 -11.65 1.17 11.83
N GLY A 46 -10.37 1.18 11.44
CA GLY A 46 -9.85 2.01 10.36
C GLY A 46 -10.32 1.56 8.99
N HIS A 47 -9.99 2.34 7.98
CA HIS A 47 -10.50 2.13 6.63
C HIS A 47 -9.72 1.05 5.88
N ASN A 48 -10.00 0.94 4.57
CA ASN A 48 -9.48 -0.10 3.69
C ASN A 48 -7.95 -0.26 3.79
N PHE A 49 -7.51 -1.50 3.67
CA PHE A 49 -6.08 -1.81 3.56
C PHE A 49 -5.71 -1.96 2.09
N MET A 50 -4.46 -1.59 1.80
CA MET A 50 -3.91 -1.67 0.45
C MET A 50 -2.48 -2.16 0.47
N ASN A 51 -2.10 -2.71 -0.67
CA ASN A 51 -0.81 -3.28 -0.94
C ASN A 51 -0.13 -2.49 -2.05
N ILE A 52 1.02 -1.91 -1.72
CA ILE A 52 1.78 -1.05 -2.64
C ILE A 52 3.14 -1.68 -2.86
N ALA A 53 3.48 -1.98 -4.11
CA ALA A 53 4.76 -2.57 -4.46
C ALA A 53 5.63 -1.61 -5.27
N PHE A 54 6.94 -1.73 -5.12
CA PHE A 54 7.96 -0.98 -5.84
C PHE A 54 9.03 -1.94 -6.37
N MET A 55 9.63 -1.61 -7.51
CA MET A 55 10.93 -2.18 -7.87
C MET A 55 12.02 -1.49 -7.06
N ASP A 56 12.98 -2.27 -6.57
CA ASP A 56 14.05 -1.89 -5.61
C ASP A 56 14.72 -0.52 -5.88
N VAL A 57 14.85 -0.12 -7.15
CA VAL A 57 15.50 1.13 -7.57
C VAL A 57 14.64 2.40 -7.46
N LYS A 58 13.33 2.29 -7.23
CA LYS A 58 12.39 3.43 -7.17
C LYS A 58 11.53 3.43 -5.89
N MET A 59 12.04 2.96 -4.76
CA MET A 59 11.26 2.85 -3.52
C MET A 59 11.58 3.97 -2.51
N PRO A 60 10.57 4.48 -1.77
CA PRO A 60 10.80 5.29 -0.59
C PRO A 60 11.34 4.43 0.56
N VAL A 61 12.06 5.04 1.51
CA VAL A 61 12.56 4.35 2.72
C VAL A 61 11.53 4.56 3.84
N LEU A 62 10.61 3.61 3.98
CA LEU A 62 9.53 3.68 4.97
C LEU A 62 9.66 2.57 6.02
N ASN A 63 9.26 2.89 7.24
CA ASN A 63 9.22 1.99 8.38
C ASN A 63 7.78 1.73 8.82
N ARG A 64 7.59 0.67 9.60
CA ARG A 64 6.30 0.40 10.24
C ARG A 64 5.90 1.56 11.15
N GLY A 65 4.64 1.96 11.04
CA GLY A 65 4.05 3.06 11.80
C GLY A 65 4.17 4.42 11.12
N ASP A 66 5.00 4.55 10.07
CA ASP A 66 5.14 5.81 9.34
C ASP A 66 3.80 6.22 8.73
N ILE A 67 3.50 7.51 8.79
CA ILE A 67 2.33 8.12 8.18
C ILE A 67 2.83 8.89 6.96
N VAL A 68 2.28 8.56 5.79
CA VAL A 68 2.74 9.09 4.50
C VAL A 68 1.56 9.44 3.60
N ASN A 69 1.84 10.28 2.61
CA ASN A 69 0.88 10.64 1.58
C ASN A 69 0.91 9.62 0.44
N TRP A 70 -0.25 9.08 0.14
CA TRP A 70 -0.52 8.27 -1.04
C TRP A 70 -1.35 9.09 -2.04
N GLN A 71 -0.85 9.23 -3.26
CA GLN A 71 -1.50 10.01 -4.30
C GLN A 71 -2.06 9.08 -5.39
N TYR A 72 -3.31 9.32 -5.77
CA TYR A 72 -4.02 8.65 -6.85
C TYR A 72 -4.67 9.71 -7.74
N TYR A 73 -4.14 9.92 -8.95
CA TYR A 73 -4.51 11.06 -9.80
C TYR A 73 -4.35 12.40 -9.04
N ASP A 74 -5.43 13.18 -8.91
CA ASP A 74 -5.45 14.50 -8.24
C ASP A 74 -5.73 14.39 -6.74
N ASP A 75 -6.05 13.19 -6.23
CA ASP A 75 -6.41 12.97 -4.83
C ASP A 75 -5.20 12.51 -4.01
N VAL A 76 -5.08 13.07 -2.80
CA VAL A 76 -4.05 12.69 -1.82
C VAL A 76 -4.74 12.15 -0.57
N TYR A 77 -4.34 10.95 -0.16
CA TYR A 77 -4.83 10.27 1.03
C TYR A 77 -3.69 10.03 2.01
N GLU A 78 -3.95 10.23 3.29
CA GLU A 78 -3.03 9.84 4.34
C GLU A 78 -3.15 8.33 4.62
N VAL A 79 -2.02 7.64 4.60
CA VAL A 79 -1.93 6.21 4.89
C VAL A 79 -0.89 5.93 5.96
N GLN A 80 -1.14 4.91 6.78
CA GLN A 80 -0.18 4.40 7.75
C GLN A 80 0.46 3.11 7.23
N VAL A 81 1.78 3.02 7.30
CA VAL A 81 2.53 1.82 6.97
C VAL A 81 2.35 0.79 8.08
N ILE A 82 1.69 -0.32 7.74
CA ILE A 82 1.44 -1.43 8.67
C ILE A 82 2.62 -2.40 8.65
N ASP A 83 3.12 -2.74 7.46
CA ASP A 83 4.25 -3.65 7.29
C ASP A 83 5.03 -3.38 6.01
N VAL A 84 6.27 -3.88 5.99
CA VAL A 84 7.29 -3.68 4.97
C VAL A 84 7.91 -5.05 4.67
N TYR A 85 7.85 -5.49 3.41
CA TYR A 85 8.39 -6.79 2.98
C TYR A 85 9.27 -6.67 1.75
N LYS A 86 10.33 -7.48 1.71
CA LYS A 86 11.13 -7.70 0.52
C LYS A 86 10.78 -9.06 -0.07
N LEU A 87 10.36 -9.05 -1.32
CA LEU A 87 9.95 -10.24 -2.06
C LEU A 87 10.86 -10.40 -3.28
N PHE A 88 11.20 -11.65 -3.61
CA PHE A 88 11.86 -11.97 -4.87
C PHE A 88 10.88 -12.73 -5.76
N VAL A 89 10.41 -12.09 -6.82
CA VAL A 89 9.36 -12.63 -7.70
C VAL A 89 9.87 -12.61 -9.13
N LYS A 90 9.95 -13.78 -9.76
CA LYS A 90 10.31 -13.94 -11.18
C LYS A 90 11.62 -13.22 -11.57
N GLY A 91 12.63 -13.22 -10.70
CA GLY A 91 13.91 -12.56 -10.98
C GLY A 91 13.98 -11.08 -10.55
N LEU A 92 12.90 -10.52 -10.01
CA LEU A 92 12.82 -9.12 -9.58
C LEU A 92 12.79 -9.03 -8.05
N ASN A 93 13.58 -8.11 -7.49
CA ASN A 93 13.45 -7.66 -6.11
C ASN A 93 12.32 -6.64 -6.03
N ILE A 94 11.30 -6.97 -5.24
CA ILE A 94 10.12 -6.15 -5.03
C ILE A 94 10.07 -5.74 -3.57
N GLN A 95 10.00 -4.45 -3.33
CA GLN A 95 9.69 -3.90 -2.01
C GLN A 95 8.18 -3.70 -1.94
N TYR A 96 7.58 -4.19 -0.87
CA TYR A 96 6.13 -4.21 -0.67
C TYR A 96 5.76 -3.56 0.64
N TYR A 97 4.74 -2.72 0.60
CA TYR A 97 4.18 -2.02 1.74
C TYR A 97 2.72 -2.44 1.91
N LEU A 98 2.39 -2.93 3.09
CA LEU A 98 1.00 -3.03 3.53
C LEU A 98 0.68 -1.71 4.22
N VAL A 99 -0.32 -0.99 3.70
CA VAL A 99 -0.75 0.30 4.25
C VAL A 99 -2.23 0.28 4.61
N GLN A 100 -2.61 1.13 5.57
CA GLN A 100 -4.00 1.36 5.93
C GLN A 100 -4.37 2.81 5.67
N LEU A 101 -5.50 3.02 4.98
CA LEU A 101 -6.06 4.35 4.79
C LEU A 101 -6.58 4.94 6.11
N LYS A 102 -6.27 6.21 6.37
CA LYS A 102 -6.82 6.96 7.52
C LYS A 102 -8.19 7.58 7.24
N GLN A 103 -8.64 7.55 6.00
CA GLN A 103 -9.95 8.03 5.54
C GLN A 103 -10.57 7.07 4.53
N ALA A 104 -11.88 7.11 4.33
CA ALA A 104 -12.53 6.30 3.30
C ALA A 104 -12.04 6.69 1.90
N PHE A 105 -11.97 5.72 0.99
CA PHE A 105 -11.79 6.00 -0.43
C PHE A 105 -13.05 6.71 -0.93
N LEU A 106 -12.92 7.79 -1.70
CA LEU A 106 -14.09 8.46 -2.28
C LEU A 106 -14.77 7.48 -3.26
N GLU A 107 -16.08 7.29 -3.09
CA GLU A 107 -16.93 6.44 -3.95
C GLU A 107 -17.18 7.05 -5.33
#